data_AF-A0A7S2N968-F1
#
_entry.id   AF-A0A7S2N968-F1
#
_cell.length_a   1.000
_cell.length_b   1.000
_cell.length_c   1.000
_cell.angle_alpha   90.00
_cell.angle_beta   90.00
_cell.angle_gamma   90.00
#
_symmetry.space_group_name_H-M   'P 1'
#
loop_
_entity.id
_entity.type
_entity.pdbx_description
1 polymer ?
#
loop_
_entity_poly.entity_id
_entity_poly.type
_entity_poly.pdbx_seq_one_letter_code
_entity_poly.pdbx_strand_id
1 'polypeptide(L)'
;GRQKTLEYLDRHNIACGSGEVLAGFALDTSGCSSSSDQRFRYFCAASEDFTVSESVATACDTTVNMKLEYLDRHLLRCTSDQHVLTNFQLTPVGCSGSDMRYVGQCVERVVHSCPPTIPSPPSPPPSPP
;
A
#
# COMPACT_ATOMS: atom_id res chain seq x y z
N GLY A 1 18.14 -5.28 -1.46
CA GLY A 1 19.29 -6.18 -1.35
C GLY A 1 18.78 -7.61 -1.41
N ARG A 2 18.96 -8.38 -2.48
CA ARG A 2 18.55 -9.79 -2.58
C ARG A 2 19.26 -10.71 -1.56
N GLN A 3 20.23 -10.15 -0.85
CA GLN A 3 20.98 -10.72 0.29
C GLN A 3 20.72 -9.95 1.60
N LYS A 4 19.87 -8.91 1.57
CA LYS A 4 19.43 -8.21 2.77
C LYS A 4 18.25 -8.96 3.35
N THR A 5 18.31 -9.10 4.66
CA THR A 5 17.33 -9.75 5.50
C THR A 5 16.11 -8.83 5.70
N LEU A 6 14.98 -9.42 6.05
CA LEU A 6 13.66 -8.80 6.03
C LEU A 6 13.59 -7.57 6.96
N GLU A 7 14.34 -7.56 8.05
CA GLU A 7 14.42 -6.43 8.99
C GLU A 7 14.77 -5.11 8.32
N TYR A 8 15.58 -5.09 7.25
CA TYR A 8 16.00 -3.86 6.59
C TYR A 8 14.86 -3.10 5.87
N LEU A 9 13.68 -3.71 5.79
CA LEU A 9 12.48 -3.02 5.29
C LEU A 9 11.97 -1.97 6.28
N ASP A 10 12.39 -2.01 7.54
CA ASP A 10 12.05 -0.99 8.54
C ASP A 10 12.47 0.44 8.15
N ARG A 11 13.51 0.54 7.32
CA ARG A 11 14.03 1.79 6.74
C ARG A 11 13.13 2.38 5.66
N HIS A 12 12.12 1.64 5.20
CA HIS A 12 11.21 2.10 4.18
C HIS A 12 9.89 2.50 4.83
N ASN A 13 9.64 3.81 4.88
CA ASN A 13 8.37 4.36 5.30
C ASN A 13 7.56 4.73 4.05
N ILE A 14 6.56 3.91 3.71
CA ILE A 14 5.66 4.19 2.59
C ILE A 14 4.51 5.02 3.13
N ALA A 15 4.41 6.26 2.66
CA ALA A 15 3.33 7.16 3.02
C ALA A 15 2.93 8.02 1.83
N CYS A 16 1.62 8.13 1.60
CA CYS A 16 1.04 9.12 0.69
C CYS A 16 0.82 10.46 1.39
N GLY A 17 0.67 11.53 0.61
CA GLY A 17 0.45 12.87 1.13
C GLY A 17 -0.94 13.06 1.74
N SER A 18 -1.18 14.24 2.29
CA SER A 18 -2.52 14.64 2.72
C SER A 18 -3.46 14.67 1.53
N GLY A 19 -4.66 14.11 1.68
CA GLY A 19 -5.63 13.98 0.58
C GLY A 19 -5.36 12.80 -0.35
N GLU A 20 -4.39 11.92 -0.04
CA GLU A 20 -4.02 10.80 -0.90
C GLU A 20 -4.08 9.44 -0.20
N VAL A 21 -4.38 8.41 -0.99
CA VAL A 21 -4.40 7.01 -0.56
C VAL A 21 -3.38 6.21 -1.34
N LEU A 22 -2.91 5.10 -0.74
CA LEU A 22 -2.00 4.20 -1.40
C LEU A 22 -2.76 3.38 -2.46
N ALA A 23 -2.53 3.70 -3.73
CA ALA A 23 -3.17 3.02 -4.86
C ALA A 23 -2.43 1.73 -5.26
N GLY A 24 -1.14 1.64 -4.95
CA GLY A 24 -0.37 0.43 -5.18
C GLY A 24 1.08 0.58 -4.77
N PHE A 25 1.76 -0.53 -4.57
CA PHE A 25 3.19 -0.58 -4.32
C PHE A 25 3.80 -1.84 -4.90
N ALA A 26 5.09 -1.81 -5.18
CA ALA A 26 5.87 -2.92 -5.66
C ALA A 26 7.31 -2.83 -5.16
N LEU A 27 7.93 -3.97 -4.95
CA LEU A 27 9.39 -4.05 -4.88
C LEU A 27 9.93 -3.95 -6.30
N ASP A 28 10.89 -3.05 -6.48
CA ASP A 28 11.44 -2.73 -7.78
C ASP A 28 12.97 -2.57 -7.70
N THR A 29 13.67 -2.95 -8.77
CA THR A 29 15.14 -2.91 -8.87
C THR A 29 15.65 -1.84 -9.84
N SER A 30 14.76 -1.15 -10.54
CA SER A 30 15.11 -0.10 -11.51
C SER A 30 15.69 1.13 -10.81
N GLY A 31 16.70 1.72 -11.45
CA GLY A 31 17.42 2.88 -10.90
C GLY A 31 18.28 2.57 -9.69
N CYS A 32 18.40 1.31 -9.27
CA CYS A 32 19.35 0.88 -8.26
C CYS A 32 20.73 0.62 -8.89
N SER A 33 21.80 1.01 -8.21
CA SER A 33 23.19 0.86 -8.69
C SER A 33 23.66 -0.60 -8.77
N SER A 34 22.95 -1.52 -8.10
CA SER A 34 23.21 -2.96 -8.11
C SER A 34 21.94 -3.74 -8.42
N SER A 35 22.08 -4.86 -9.13
CA SER A 35 21.00 -5.82 -9.41
C SER A 35 20.47 -6.54 -8.16
N SER A 36 21.22 -6.48 -7.05
CA SER A 36 20.74 -6.95 -5.76
C SER A 36 19.92 -5.90 -5.03
N ASP A 37 20.04 -4.62 -5.35
CA ASP A 37 19.34 -3.57 -4.62
C ASP A 37 17.89 -3.45 -5.06
N GLN A 38 17.05 -3.14 -4.09
CA GLN A 38 15.61 -3.09 -4.24
C GLN A 38 15.11 -1.87 -3.49
N ARG A 39 14.08 -1.25 -4.03
CA ARG A 39 13.34 -0.13 -3.45
C ARG A 39 11.86 -0.45 -3.50
N PHE A 40 11.09 0.16 -2.62
CA PHE A 40 9.67 0.29 -2.89
C PHE A 40 9.44 1.37 -3.95
N ARG A 41 8.69 1.01 -4.99
CA ARG A 41 7.95 1.97 -5.79
C ARG A 41 6.51 1.92 -5.31
N TYR A 42 5.91 3.08 -5.08
CA TYR A 42 4.52 3.18 -4.67
C TYR A 42 3.84 4.32 -5.42
N PHE A 43 2.52 4.20 -5.52
CA PHE A 43 1.66 5.12 -6.25
C PHE A 43 0.58 5.61 -5.29
N CYS A 44 0.40 6.92 -5.26
CA CYS A 44 -0.63 7.58 -4.50
C CYS A 44 -1.72 8.06 -5.45
N ALA A 45 -2.95 8.05 -4.99
CA ALA A 45 -4.09 8.60 -5.71
C ALA A 45 -4.83 9.59 -4.81
N ALA A 46 -5.27 10.70 -5.39
CA ALA A 46 -6.12 11.65 -4.70
C ALA A 46 -7.43 10.99 -4.26
N SER A 47 -7.90 11.36 -3.08
CA SER A 47 -9.19 10.95 -2.52
C SER A 47 -9.84 12.18 -1.89
N GLU A 48 -11.06 12.47 -2.33
CA GLU A 48 -11.70 13.77 -2.08
C GLU A 48 -12.23 13.92 -0.64
N ASP A 49 -12.35 12.84 0.14
CA ASP A 49 -12.77 12.91 1.54
C ASP A 49 -12.20 11.73 2.36
N PHE A 50 -11.71 12.04 3.57
CA PHE A 50 -11.33 11.08 4.60
C PHE A 50 -12.14 11.35 5.86
N THR A 51 -13.09 10.47 6.16
CA THR A 51 -14.03 10.64 7.28
C THR A 51 -13.56 9.92 8.55
N VAL A 52 -12.83 8.82 8.40
CA VAL A 52 -12.37 7.97 9.51
C VAL A 52 -10.89 7.67 9.30
N SER A 53 -10.11 7.68 10.39
CA SER A 53 -8.75 7.16 10.42
C SER A 53 -8.63 6.05 11.46
N GLU A 54 -7.99 4.96 11.07
CA GLU A 54 -7.80 3.77 11.91
C GLU A 54 -6.35 3.32 11.84
N SER A 55 -5.72 3.10 12.99
CA SER A 55 -4.40 2.49 13.07
C SER A 55 -4.51 0.97 13.06
N VAL A 56 -3.79 0.32 12.14
CA VAL A 56 -3.76 -1.13 12.00
C VAL A 56 -2.35 -1.67 12.22
N ALA A 57 -2.25 -2.89 12.73
CA ALA A 57 -0.98 -3.58 12.92
C ALA A 57 -1.12 -5.08 12.69
N THR A 58 -0.06 -5.70 12.18
CA THR A 58 0.08 -7.16 12.17
C THR A 58 0.57 -7.68 13.53
N ALA A 59 0.49 -9.00 13.72
CA ALA A 59 1.15 -9.65 14.85
C ALA A 59 2.68 -9.50 14.75
N CYS A 60 3.36 -9.57 15.89
CA CYS A 60 4.81 -9.70 15.93
C CYS A 60 5.22 -11.07 15.39
N ASP A 61 6.18 -11.10 14.47
CA ASP A 61 6.77 -12.33 13.95
C ASP A 61 8.27 -12.12 13.74
N THR A 62 9.04 -13.20 13.83
CA THR A 62 10.50 -13.20 13.72
C THR A 62 10.92 -12.75 12.32
N THR A 63 11.60 -11.63 12.24
CA THR A 63 12.00 -11.00 10.98
C THR A 63 13.51 -10.79 10.87
N VAL A 64 14.21 -10.66 12.00
CA VAL A 64 15.66 -10.48 12.00
C VAL A 64 16.34 -11.73 11.44
N ASN A 65 17.30 -11.53 10.53
CA ASN A 65 18.00 -12.58 9.78
C ASN A 65 17.12 -13.45 8.86
N MET A 66 15.84 -13.10 8.69
CA MET A 66 14.96 -13.83 7.77
C MET A 66 15.08 -13.30 6.35
N LYS A 67 14.80 -14.14 5.36
CA LYS A 67 14.79 -13.74 3.95
C LYS A 67 13.52 -12.96 3.63
N LEU A 68 13.55 -12.16 2.55
CA LEU A 68 12.38 -11.42 2.06
C LEU A 68 11.18 -12.31 1.71
N GLU A 69 11.38 -13.60 1.41
CA GLU A 69 10.29 -14.54 1.15
C GLU A 69 9.32 -14.69 2.34
N TYR A 70 9.78 -14.47 3.57
CA TYR A 70 8.98 -14.54 4.80
C TYR A 70 8.04 -13.33 5.00
N LEU A 71 7.98 -12.42 4.03
CA LEU A 71 7.07 -11.27 4.01
C LEU A 71 5.60 -11.67 3.93
N ASP A 72 5.31 -12.80 3.30
CA ASP A 72 3.96 -13.35 3.12
C ASP A 72 3.21 -13.58 4.45
N ARG A 73 3.95 -13.70 5.56
CA ARG A 73 3.39 -13.88 6.91
C ARG A 73 2.77 -12.62 7.51
N HIS A 74 3.10 -11.43 7.00
CA HIS A 74 2.59 -10.16 7.53
C HIS A 74 1.45 -9.60 6.68
N LEU A 75 0.23 -10.14 6.84
CA LEU A 75 -0.96 -9.67 6.13
C LEU A 75 -1.60 -8.44 6.82
N LEU A 76 -1.07 -7.25 6.52
CA LEU A 76 -1.66 -5.99 6.97
C LEU A 76 -2.94 -5.69 6.17
N ARG A 77 -4.07 -5.56 6.87
CA ARG A 77 -5.38 -5.28 6.28
C ARG A 77 -6.12 -4.23 7.09
N CYS A 78 -6.94 -3.42 6.44
CA CYS A 78 -7.91 -2.58 7.12
C CYS A 78 -9.07 -3.43 7.66
N THR A 79 -9.76 -2.93 8.69
CA THR A 79 -10.86 -3.67 9.34
C THR A 79 -12.14 -3.68 8.51
N SER A 80 -12.35 -2.67 7.67
CA SER A 80 -13.49 -2.55 6.73
C SER A 80 -13.01 -2.57 5.28
N ASP A 81 -13.80 -3.17 4.40
CA ASP A 81 -13.55 -3.18 2.94
C ASP A 81 -13.70 -1.79 2.29
N GLN A 82 -14.33 -0.84 3.00
CA GLN A 82 -14.44 0.56 2.58
C GLN A 82 -13.23 1.39 3.00
N HIS A 83 -12.35 0.81 3.83
CA HIS A 83 -11.13 1.47 4.28
C HIS A 83 -9.97 1.10 3.36
N VAL A 84 -9.14 2.09 3.07
CA VAL A 84 -7.93 1.93 2.27
C VAL A 84 -6.72 2.40 3.05
N LEU A 85 -5.59 1.77 2.76
CA LEU A 85 -4.33 2.10 3.38
C LEU A 85 -3.80 3.45 2.86
N THR A 86 -3.26 4.28 3.75
CA THR A 86 -2.54 5.51 3.37
C THR A 86 -1.04 5.39 3.56
N ASN A 87 -0.62 4.52 4.49
CA ASN A 87 0.77 4.24 4.78
C ASN A 87 0.96 2.86 5.37
N PHE A 88 2.20 2.38 5.30
CA PHE A 88 2.67 1.28 6.14
C PHE A 88 4.17 1.31 6.35
N GLN A 89 4.58 0.71 7.45
CA GLN A 89 5.99 0.57 7.84
C GLN A 89 6.20 -0.71 8.64
N LEU A 90 7.31 -1.41 8.39
CA LEU A 90 7.80 -2.46 9.27
C LEU A 90 8.50 -1.83 10.47
N THR A 91 8.19 -2.26 11.69
CA THR A 91 8.77 -1.67 12.90
C THR A 91 9.04 -2.73 13.98
N PRO A 92 10.15 -2.61 14.74
CA PRO A 92 10.36 -3.43 15.93
C PRO A 92 9.52 -2.95 17.12
N VAL A 93 8.90 -1.77 17.03
CA VAL A 93 8.21 -1.13 18.15
C VAL A 93 6.99 -1.95 18.61
N GLY A 94 7.01 -2.32 19.89
CA GLY A 94 5.97 -3.13 20.53
C GLY A 94 6.15 -4.64 20.30
N CYS A 95 7.27 -5.07 19.71
CA CYS A 95 7.69 -6.46 19.63
C CYS A 95 8.95 -6.69 20.48
N SER A 96 9.28 -7.96 20.75
CA SER A 96 10.43 -8.36 21.57
C SER A 96 11.41 -9.20 20.78
N GLY A 97 12.69 -9.17 21.17
CA GLY A 97 13.71 -10.03 20.57
C GLY A 97 13.94 -9.74 19.09
N SER A 98 13.76 -10.76 18.26
CA SER A 98 13.97 -10.72 16.81
C SER A 98 12.68 -10.46 16.01
N ASP A 99 11.60 -10.12 16.72
CA ASP A 99 10.28 -9.97 16.11
C ASP A 99 10.01 -8.52 15.72
N MET A 100 9.33 -8.35 14.59
CA MET A 100 8.83 -7.05 14.12
C MET A 100 7.41 -7.23 13.58
N ARG A 101 6.74 -6.11 13.31
CA ARG A 101 5.40 -6.10 12.73
C ARG A 101 5.23 -4.94 11.77
N TYR A 102 4.37 -5.10 10.78
CA TYR A 102 3.86 -3.97 10.02
C TYR A 102 2.83 -3.20 10.83
N VAL A 103 2.93 -1.88 10.77
CA VAL A 103 1.92 -0.91 11.21
C VAL A 103 1.51 -0.05 10.03
N GLY A 104 0.31 0.48 10.06
CA GLY A 104 -0.19 1.40 9.03
C GLY A 104 -1.40 2.19 9.49
N GLN A 105 -1.83 3.10 8.62
CA GLN A 105 -3.08 3.83 8.78
C GLN A 105 -4.02 3.50 7.64
N CYS A 106 -5.28 3.31 8.01
CA CYS A 106 -6.41 3.13 7.12
C CYS A 106 -7.30 4.36 7.19
N VAL A 107 -7.90 4.71 6.06
CA VAL A 107 -8.93 5.75 5.98
C VAL A 107 -10.14 5.23 5.23
N GLU A 108 -11.33 5.62 5.66
CA GLU A 108 -12.54 5.37 4.89
C GLU A 108 -12.53 6.24 3.63
N ARG A 109 -12.74 5.62 2.46
CA ARG A 109 -13.00 6.36 1.22
C ARG A 109 -14.49 6.66 1.15
N VAL A 110 -14.85 7.93 1.07
CA VAL A 110 -16.15 8.31 0.53
C VAL A 110 -16.09 8.02 -0.97
N VAL A 111 -16.53 6.82 -1.35
CA VAL A 111 -16.84 6.53 -2.74
C VAL A 111 -18.04 7.40 -3.10
N HIS A 112 -17.77 8.56 -3.70
CA HIS A 112 -18.77 9.21 -4.52
C HIS A 112 -19.17 8.19 -5.58
N SER A 113 -20.35 7.58 -5.42
CA SER A 113 -20.93 6.71 -6.44
C SER A 113 -20.87 7.49 -7.74
N CYS A 114 -20.23 6.92 -8.76
CA CYS A 114 -20.47 7.38 -10.11
C CYS A 114 -22.00 7.41 -10.27
N PRO A 115 -22.65 8.56 -10.55
CA PRO A 115 -24.07 8.56 -10.80
C PRO A 115 -24.36 7.51 -11.89
N PRO A 116 -25.41 6.68 -11.75
CA PRO A 116 -25.69 5.62 -12.69
C PRO A 116 -25.64 6.19 -14.11
N THR A 117 -24.84 5.53 -14.95
CA THR A 117 -24.49 5.92 -16.30
C THR A 117 -25.70 6.47 -17.05
N ILE A 118 -25.68 7.75 -17.43
CA ILE A 118 -26.60 8.25 -18.46
C ILE A 118 -26.30 7.40 -19.70
N PRO A 119 -27.28 6.69 -20.28
CA PRO A 119 -27.04 5.88 -21.48
C PRO A 119 -26.45 6.79 -22.56
N SER A 120 -25.36 6.32 -23.17
CA SER A 120 -24.69 7.01 -24.26
C SER A 120 -25.72 7.41 -25.33
N PRO A 121 -25.69 8.64 -25.85
CA PRO A 121 -26.57 9.03 -26.95
C PRO A 121 -26.34 8.11 -28.14
N PRO A 122 -27.41 7.73 -28.88
CA PRO A 122 -27.27 6.88 -30.05
C PRO A 122 -26.30 7.53 -31.04
N SER A 123 -25.43 6.71 -31.62
CA SER A 123 -24.46 7.17 -32.63
C SER A 123 -25.18 7.91 -33.76
N PRO A 124 -24.59 9.01 -34.29
CA PRO A 124 -25.18 9.71 -35.41
C PRO A 124 -25.31 8.75 -36.61
N PRO A 125 -26.40 8.86 -37.41
CA PRO A 125 -26.57 8.04 -38.58
C PRO A 125 -25.41 8.27 -39.57
N PRO A 126 -25.00 7.23 -40.34
CA PRO A 126 -23.94 7.36 -41.32
C PRO A 126 -24.29 8.44 -42.34
N SER A 127 -23.32 9.28 -42.68
CA SER A 127 -23.47 10.30 -43.71
C SER A 127 -23.82 9.66 -45.06
N PRO A 128 -24.77 10.22 -45.83
CA PRO A 128 -25.11 9.70 -47.15
C PRO A 128 -23.92 9.85 -48.14
N PRO A 129 -23.86 8.97 -49.17
CA PRO A 129 -22.75 8.91 -50.14
C PRO A 129 -22.69 10.10 -51.10
#